data_AF-A0A4Y7M2M3-F1
#
_entry.id   AF-A0A4Y7M2M3-F1
#
_cell.length_a   1.000
_cell.length_b   1.000
_cell.length_c   1.000
_cell.angle_alpha   90.00
_cell.angle_beta   90.00
_cell.angle_gamma   90.00
#
_symmetry.space_group_name_H-M   'P 1'
#
loop_
_entity.id
_entity.type
_entity.pdbx_description
1 polymer ?
#
loop_
_entity_poly.entity_id
_entity_poly.type
_entity_poly.pdbx_seq_one_letter_code
_entity_poly.pdbx_strand_id
1 'polypeptide(L)'
;MRKRPGIGAIHKQRVEQERFRGKATELQDNVFEQMANQMEKFRTNLETFASKHRNEIKKNPAFRKQFQEMCASIGVDPLASSKGFWSELLGVGDFYYEIAVQVIEVCMATSQRNGGLITLGELRQRLIKARGKAQHHQNISNDDIIRAIKKLKVLGSGFSIITLKDTQDSSDVLIRSIPGELNADHTEVLKIAEAEAFTSVETIKSKLKWDDVRCQQILNELVRDGVAWVDEQSTKKTYWFPSFFKPLINEG
;
A
#
# COMPACT_ATOMS: atom_id res chain seq x y z
N MET A 1 -41.54 -10.26 -53.00
CA MET A 1 -41.78 -11.42 -52.11
C MET A 1 -40.52 -12.27 -52.01
N ARG A 2 -39.89 -12.36 -50.83
CA ARG A 2 -38.70 -13.19 -50.60
C ARG A 2 -39.15 -14.62 -50.30
N LYS A 3 -38.85 -15.58 -51.17
CA LYS A 3 -39.22 -17.00 -51.01
C LYS A 3 -38.65 -17.52 -49.68
N ARG A 4 -39.51 -18.15 -48.86
CA ARG A 4 -39.12 -18.79 -47.60
C ARG A 4 -38.12 -19.91 -47.88
N PRO A 5 -37.00 -20.03 -47.12
CA PRO A 5 -36.04 -21.09 -47.33
C PRO A 5 -36.69 -22.47 -47.10
N GLY A 6 -36.38 -23.43 -47.98
CA GLY A 6 -36.86 -24.80 -47.86
C GLY A 6 -36.21 -25.54 -46.69
N ILE A 7 -36.87 -26.57 -46.17
CA ILE A 7 -36.46 -27.35 -44.99
C ILE A 7 -35.00 -27.88 -45.12
N GLY A 8 -34.58 -28.26 -46.33
CA GLY A 8 -33.19 -28.68 -46.60
C GLY A 8 -32.15 -27.57 -46.48
N ALA A 9 -32.52 -26.31 -46.80
CA ALA A 9 -31.63 -25.16 -46.61
C ALA A 9 -31.48 -24.82 -45.12
N ILE A 10 -32.56 -24.95 -44.33
CA ILE A 10 -32.53 -24.76 -42.87
C ILE A 10 -31.67 -25.84 -42.21
N HIS A 11 -31.79 -27.10 -42.63
CA HIS A 11 -30.98 -28.19 -42.11
C HIS A 11 -29.49 -28.03 -42.45
N LYS A 12 -29.18 -27.66 -43.70
CA LYS A 12 -27.81 -27.36 -44.14
C LYS A 12 -27.19 -26.21 -43.34
N GLN A 13 -27.94 -25.12 -43.12
CA GLN A 13 -27.50 -23.98 -42.34
C GLN A 13 -27.26 -24.32 -40.86
N ARG A 14 -28.08 -25.21 -40.27
CA ARG A 14 -27.91 -25.70 -38.90
C ARG A 14 -26.65 -26.54 -38.75
N VAL A 15 -26.40 -27.47 -39.68
CA VAL A 15 -25.17 -28.29 -39.70
C VAL A 15 -23.93 -27.42 -39.90
N GLU A 16 -24.01 -26.38 -40.73
CA GLU A 16 -22.92 -25.42 -40.94
C GLU A 16 -22.62 -24.63 -39.66
N GLN A 17 -23.65 -24.12 -38.97
CA GLN A 17 -23.48 -23.45 -37.67
C GLN A 17 -22.89 -24.36 -36.60
N GLU A 18 -23.30 -25.63 -36.53
CA GLU A 18 -22.75 -26.60 -35.60
C GLU A 18 -21.27 -26.89 -35.90
N ARG A 19 -20.88 -26.99 -37.18
CA ARG A 19 -19.46 -27.11 -37.59
C ARG A 19 -18.65 -25.86 -37.25
N PHE A 20 -19.18 -24.67 -37.49
CA PHE A 20 -18.51 -23.41 -37.12
C PHE A 20 -18.36 -23.28 -35.61
N ARG A 21 -19.36 -23.71 -34.82
CA ARG A 21 -19.27 -23.76 -33.37
C ARG A 21 -18.20 -24.73 -32.90
N GLY A 22 -18.17 -25.95 -33.43
CA GLY A 22 -17.12 -26.93 -33.11
C GLY A 22 -15.72 -26.41 -33.43
N LYS A 23 -15.53 -25.78 -34.59
CA LYS A 23 -14.24 -25.18 -34.96
C LYS A 23 -13.89 -23.98 -34.07
N ALA A 24 -14.87 -23.17 -33.65
CA ALA A 24 -14.66 -22.07 -32.72
C ALA A 24 -14.21 -22.57 -31.34
N THR A 25 -14.84 -23.63 -30.81
CA THR A 25 -14.43 -24.25 -29.54
C THR A 25 -13.02 -24.84 -29.64
N GLU A 26 -12.72 -25.58 -30.71
CA GLU A 26 -11.37 -26.12 -30.94
C GLU A 26 -10.31 -25.01 -31.02
N LEU A 27 -10.65 -23.87 -31.63
CA LEU A 27 -9.76 -22.71 -31.72
C LEU A 27 -9.56 -22.04 -30.35
N GLN A 28 -10.61 -21.99 -29.52
CA GLN A 28 -10.51 -21.53 -28.13
C GLN A 28 -9.63 -22.46 -27.28
N ASP A 29 -9.81 -23.77 -27.40
CA ASP A 29 -9.03 -24.76 -26.65
C ASP A 29 -7.54 -24.68 -27.03
N ASN A 30 -7.24 -24.56 -28.32
CA ASN A 30 -5.87 -24.37 -28.81
C ASN A 30 -5.24 -23.07 -28.26
N VAL A 31 -5.99 -21.97 -28.20
CA VAL A 31 -5.51 -20.71 -27.63
C VAL A 31 -5.27 -20.86 -26.13
N PHE A 32 -6.14 -21.57 -25.42
CA PHE A 32 -5.98 -21.83 -23.99
C PHE A 32 -4.72 -22.66 -23.69
N GLU A 33 -4.49 -23.72 -24.47
CA GLU A 33 -3.31 -24.56 -24.33
C GLU A 33 -2.02 -23.78 -24.67
N GLN A 34 -2.05 -22.95 -25.71
CA GLN A 34 -0.93 -22.05 -26.02
C GLN A 34 -0.67 -21.05 -24.89
N MET A 35 -1.72 -20.49 -24.30
CA MET A 35 -1.60 -19.54 -23.18
C MET A 35 -1.03 -20.21 -21.93
N ALA A 36 -1.47 -21.42 -21.60
CA ALA A 36 -0.92 -22.21 -20.50
C ALA A 36 0.58 -22.48 -20.69
N ASN A 37 0.98 -22.92 -21.90
CA ASN A 37 2.38 -23.14 -22.26
C ASN A 37 3.23 -21.85 -22.18
N GLN A 38 2.67 -20.71 -22.59
CA GLN A 38 3.36 -19.42 -22.46
C GLN A 38 3.53 -19.00 -21.00
N MET A 39 2.51 -19.21 -20.16
CA MET A 39 2.58 -18.92 -18.72
C MET A 39 3.62 -19.79 -18.01
N GLU A 40 3.73 -21.07 -18.39
CA GLU A 40 4.75 -21.96 -17.84
C GLU A 40 6.17 -21.53 -18.24
N LYS A 41 6.42 -21.29 -19.54
CA LYS A 41 7.71 -20.75 -20.01
C LYS A 41 8.06 -19.43 -19.32
N PHE A 42 7.07 -18.56 -19.14
CA PHE A 42 7.26 -17.31 -18.46
C PHE A 42 7.65 -17.50 -16.99
N ARG A 43 6.95 -18.38 -16.27
CA ARG A 43 7.27 -18.74 -14.89
C ARG A 43 8.72 -19.22 -14.75
N THR A 44 9.16 -20.15 -15.60
CA THR A 44 10.54 -20.69 -15.58
C THR A 44 11.58 -19.62 -15.90
N ASN A 45 11.28 -18.72 -16.84
CA ASN A 45 12.17 -17.60 -17.16
C ASN A 45 12.28 -16.60 -16.01
N LEU A 46 11.17 -16.27 -15.36
CA LEU A 46 11.15 -15.36 -14.21
C LEU A 46 11.84 -16.01 -13.00
N GLU A 47 11.70 -17.33 -12.82
CA GLU A 47 12.46 -18.12 -11.84
C GLU A 47 13.97 -18.01 -12.06
N THR A 48 14.40 -18.25 -13.30
CA THR A 48 15.81 -18.18 -13.69
C THR A 48 16.36 -16.77 -13.52
N PHE A 49 15.59 -15.77 -13.91
CA PHE A 49 15.95 -14.37 -13.71
C PHE A 49 16.11 -14.04 -12.23
N ALA A 50 15.13 -14.39 -11.42
CA ALA A 50 15.11 -13.99 -10.03
C ALA A 50 16.15 -14.74 -9.19
N SER A 51 16.43 -16.01 -9.50
CA SER A 51 17.53 -16.77 -8.90
C SER A 51 18.90 -16.18 -9.26
N LYS A 52 19.12 -15.84 -10.53
CA LYS A 52 20.36 -15.19 -11.00
C LYS A 52 20.59 -13.82 -10.37
N HIS A 53 19.53 -13.04 -10.20
CA HIS A 53 19.59 -11.67 -9.68
C HIS A 53 19.19 -11.55 -8.20
N ARG A 54 19.15 -12.67 -7.45
CA ARG A 54 18.66 -12.72 -6.06
C ARG A 54 19.31 -11.69 -5.14
N ASN A 55 20.63 -11.57 -5.21
CA ASN A 55 21.39 -10.64 -4.37
C ASN A 55 21.14 -9.17 -4.73
N GLU A 56 20.93 -8.87 -6.02
CA GLU A 56 20.59 -7.52 -6.49
C GLU A 56 19.19 -7.14 -6.03
N ILE A 57 18.21 -8.04 -6.12
CA ILE A 57 16.84 -7.84 -5.60
C ILE A 57 16.87 -7.57 -4.10
N LYS A 58 17.78 -8.21 -3.34
CA LYS A 58 17.90 -8.00 -1.89
C LYS A 58 18.62 -6.70 -1.52
N LYS A 59 19.68 -6.33 -2.24
CA LYS A 59 20.55 -5.20 -1.83
C LYS A 59 20.16 -3.87 -2.47
N ASN A 60 19.57 -3.87 -3.67
CA ASN A 60 19.26 -2.67 -4.43
C ASN A 60 17.74 -2.38 -4.41
N PRO A 61 17.29 -1.36 -3.67
CA PRO A 61 15.86 -1.03 -3.58
C PRO A 61 15.25 -0.62 -4.93
N ALA A 62 16.01 0.07 -5.79
CA ALA A 62 15.51 0.49 -7.10
C ALA A 62 15.26 -0.71 -8.02
N PHE A 63 16.20 -1.67 -8.03
CA PHE A 63 16.03 -2.90 -8.79
C PHE A 63 14.91 -3.79 -8.22
N ARG A 64 14.78 -3.86 -6.90
CA ARG A 64 13.66 -4.56 -6.24
C ARG A 64 12.30 -3.99 -6.65
N LYS A 65 12.18 -2.66 -6.71
CA LYS A 65 10.97 -1.99 -7.18
C LYS A 65 10.63 -2.37 -8.62
N GLN A 66 11.60 -2.28 -9.53
CA GLN A 66 11.41 -2.65 -10.95
C GLN A 66 11.00 -4.11 -11.12
N PHE A 67 11.64 -5.03 -10.38
CA PHE A 67 11.29 -6.44 -10.38
C PHE A 67 9.83 -6.67 -9.97
N GLN A 68 9.35 -5.92 -8.97
CA GLN A 68 7.98 -6.05 -8.49
C GLN A 68 6.95 -5.41 -9.41
N GLU A 69 7.27 -4.27 -10.04
CA GLU A 69 6.44 -3.66 -11.07
C GLU A 69 6.26 -4.61 -12.26
N MET A 70 7.32 -5.31 -12.66
CA MET A 70 7.27 -6.36 -13.69
C MET A 70 6.39 -7.54 -13.26
N CYS A 71 6.47 -8.00 -12.01
CA CYS A 71 5.59 -9.06 -11.52
C CYS A 71 4.12 -8.60 -11.53
N ALA A 72 3.85 -7.38 -11.06
CA ALA A 72 2.51 -6.82 -10.94
C ALA A 72 1.84 -6.59 -12.30
N SER A 73 2.57 -6.15 -13.33
CA SER A 73 2.01 -5.93 -14.67
C SER A 73 1.48 -7.21 -15.33
N ILE A 74 1.93 -8.37 -14.83
CA ILE A 74 1.55 -9.70 -15.33
C ILE A 74 0.53 -10.36 -14.40
N GLY A 75 0.17 -9.71 -13.29
CA GLY A 75 -0.76 -10.25 -12.30
C GLY A 75 -0.12 -11.26 -11.35
N VAL A 76 1.22 -11.28 -11.26
CA VAL A 76 1.96 -12.12 -10.32
C VAL A 76 2.35 -11.29 -9.11
N ASP A 77 1.97 -11.76 -7.91
CA ASP A 77 2.38 -11.13 -6.66
C ASP A 77 3.45 -11.98 -5.96
N PRO A 78 4.72 -11.54 -5.96
CA PRO A 78 5.82 -12.31 -5.37
C PRO A 78 5.72 -12.42 -3.84
N LEU A 79 4.76 -11.73 -3.22
CA LEU A 79 4.52 -11.68 -1.78
C LEU A 79 3.15 -12.27 -1.38
N ALA A 80 2.46 -12.97 -2.28
CA ALA A 80 1.12 -13.50 -1.97
C ALA A 80 1.12 -14.71 -1.03
N SER A 81 2.20 -15.49 -0.99
CA SER A 81 2.27 -16.69 -0.14
C SER A 81 3.70 -16.99 0.30
N SER A 82 3.85 -17.35 1.58
CA SER A 82 5.11 -17.87 2.13
C SER A 82 5.47 -19.27 1.60
N LYS A 83 4.45 -20.04 1.16
CA LYS A 83 4.60 -21.28 0.37
C LYS A 83 4.53 -21.00 -1.14
N GLY A 84 4.51 -19.73 -1.52
CA GLY A 84 4.56 -19.32 -2.91
C GLY A 84 5.96 -19.56 -3.44
N PHE A 85 6.02 -20.03 -4.68
CA PHE A 85 7.24 -20.22 -5.46
C PHE A 85 8.27 -19.09 -5.29
N TRP A 86 7.81 -17.84 -5.23
CA TRP A 86 8.66 -16.65 -5.07
C TRP A 86 9.25 -16.45 -3.67
N SER A 87 8.52 -16.83 -2.62
CA SER A 87 8.99 -16.70 -1.25
C SER A 87 10.08 -17.73 -0.95
N GLU A 88 9.87 -18.98 -1.35
CA GLU A 88 10.82 -20.08 -1.14
C GLU A 88 12.11 -19.91 -1.96
N LEU A 89 11.99 -19.52 -3.24
CA LEU A 89 13.14 -19.38 -4.12
C LEU A 89 13.97 -18.13 -3.83
N LEU A 90 13.32 -17.00 -3.55
CA LEU A 90 14.01 -15.70 -3.47
C LEU A 90 14.24 -15.24 -2.04
N GLY A 91 13.44 -15.70 -1.07
CA GLY A 91 13.39 -15.15 0.29
C GLY A 91 12.90 -13.70 0.31
N VAL A 92 12.16 -13.30 -0.73
CA VAL A 92 11.60 -11.93 -0.84
C VAL A 92 10.40 -11.80 0.09
N GLY A 93 9.62 -12.86 0.29
CA GLY A 93 8.54 -12.90 1.30
C GLY A 93 9.07 -12.60 2.71
N ASP A 94 10.09 -13.33 3.15
CA ASP A 94 10.70 -13.17 4.49
C ASP A 94 11.16 -11.73 4.76
N PHE A 95 11.74 -11.06 3.76
CA PHE A 95 12.15 -9.66 3.88
C PHE A 95 10.96 -8.73 4.19
N TYR A 96 9.85 -8.87 3.46
CA TYR A 96 8.66 -8.03 3.70
C TYR A 96 7.92 -8.41 4.98
N TYR A 97 7.89 -9.70 5.36
CA TYR A 97 7.32 -10.12 6.64
C TYR A 97 8.13 -9.57 7.82
N GLU A 98 9.46 -9.57 7.73
CA GLU A 98 10.32 -8.98 8.75
C GLU A 98 10.07 -7.47 8.88
N ILE A 99 9.99 -6.74 7.76
CA ILE A 99 9.61 -5.30 7.79
C ILE A 99 8.23 -5.13 8.41
N ALA A 100 7.26 -5.96 8.04
CA ALA A 100 5.89 -5.85 8.54
C ALA A 100 5.82 -6.01 10.06
N VAL A 101 6.56 -6.97 10.63
CA VAL A 101 6.66 -7.16 12.09
C VAL A 101 7.31 -5.94 12.75
N GLN A 102 8.43 -5.45 12.20
CA GLN A 102 9.11 -4.27 12.76
C GLN A 102 8.25 -3.01 12.68
N VAL A 103 7.45 -2.85 11.62
CA VAL A 103 6.47 -1.76 11.52
C VAL A 103 5.44 -1.86 12.65
N ILE A 104 4.91 -3.06 12.93
CA ILE A 104 4.00 -3.29 14.05
C ILE A 104 4.66 -2.90 15.37
N GLU A 105 5.88 -3.36 15.63
CA GLU A 105 6.62 -3.06 16.86
C GLU A 105 6.83 -1.56 17.06
N VAL A 106 7.27 -0.84 16.02
CA VAL A 106 7.49 0.61 16.09
C VAL A 106 6.16 1.34 16.33
N CYS A 107 5.10 0.95 15.63
CA CYS A 107 3.78 1.55 15.82
C CYS A 107 3.22 1.28 17.22
N MET A 108 3.37 0.07 17.76
CA MET A 108 2.97 -0.25 19.12
C MET A 108 3.77 0.57 20.14
N ALA A 109 5.09 0.67 19.98
CA ALA A 109 5.97 1.42 20.88
C ALA A 109 5.71 2.94 20.88
N THR A 110 5.17 3.48 19.78
CA THR A 110 4.92 4.93 19.63
C THR A 110 3.46 5.32 19.86
N SER A 111 2.52 4.38 19.76
CA SER A 111 1.06 4.59 19.84
C SER A 111 0.60 5.46 21.00
N GLN A 112 1.16 5.25 22.20
CA GLN A 112 0.82 6.01 23.41
C GLN A 112 1.21 7.49 23.34
N ARG A 113 2.18 7.85 22.48
CA ARG A 113 2.67 9.22 22.35
C ARG A 113 2.05 9.97 21.18
N ASN A 114 1.72 9.27 20.09
CA ASN A 114 1.28 9.89 18.84
C ASN A 114 -0.14 9.48 18.40
N GLY A 115 -0.89 8.80 19.26
CA GLY A 115 -2.26 8.36 18.93
C GLY A 115 -2.30 7.34 17.78
N GLY A 116 -1.19 6.65 17.53
CA GLY A 116 -1.10 5.65 16.47
C GLY A 116 -0.90 6.19 15.07
N LEU A 117 -0.56 7.48 14.93
CA LEU A 117 -0.15 8.10 13.67
C LEU A 117 1.35 8.34 13.62
N ILE A 118 2.00 7.94 12.53
CA ILE A 118 3.43 8.15 12.31
C ILE A 118 3.69 8.50 10.84
N THR A 119 4.61 9.44 10.58
CA THR A 119 5.03 9.73 9.21
C THR A 119 5.87 8.59 8.64
N LEU A 120 5.81 8.37 7.33
CA LEU A 120 6.64 7.35 6.69
C LEU A 120 8.14 7.61 6.88
N GLY A 121 8.54 8.89 6.89
CA GLY A 121 9.92 9.31 7.15
C GLY A 121 10.40 8.91 8.54
N GLU A 122 9.63 9.21 9.58
CA GLU A 122 9.97 8.83 10.95
C GLU A 122 9.96 7.31 11.14
N LEU A 123 8.96 6.61 10.59
CA LEU A 123 8.90 5.15 10.64
C LEU A 123 10.14 4.53 9.99
N ARG A 124 10.52 4.99 8.80
CA ARG A 124 11.73 4.51 8.12
C ARG A 124 12.99 4.74 8.94
N GLN A 125 13.15 5.93 9.54
CA GLN A 125 14.29 6.22 10.42
C GLN A 125 14.33 5.29 11.63
N ARG A 126 13.19 5.05 12.27
CA ARG A 126 13.08 4.13 13.42
C ARG A 126 13.38 2.69 13.03
N LEU A 127 12.90 2.22 11.88
CA LEU A 127 13.22 0.88 11.34
C LEU A 127 14.72 0.70 11.07
N ILE A 128 15.35 1.69 10.43
CA ILE A 128 16.80 1.67 10.18
C ILE A 128 17.58 1.64 11.50
N LYS A 129 17.15 2.43 12.49
CA LYS A 129 17.77 2.46 13.82
C LYS A 129 17.60 1.13 14.57
N ALA A 130 16.41 0.52 14.51
CA ALA A 130 16.10 -0.75 15.16
C ALA A 130 16.93 -1.92 14.60
N ARG A 131 17.22 -1.92 13.30
CA ARG A 131 18.11 -2.90 12.66
C ARG A 131 19.58 -2.71 13.02
N GLY A 132 20.01 -1.52 13.43
CA GLY A 132 21.41 -1.23 13.77
C GLY A 132 22.36 -1.22 12.55
N LYS A 133 23.66 -0.99 12.79
CA LYS A 133 24.67 -0.71 11.74
C LYS A 133 25.30 -1.95 11.09
N ALA A 134 24.76 -3.15 11.31
CA ALA A 134 25.37 -4.36 10.77
C ALA A 134 25.29 -4.38 9.22
N GLN A 135 26.42 -4.69 8.58
CA GLN A 135 26.61 -4.72 7.11
C GLN A 135 25.70 -5.74 6.38
N HIS A 136 24.99 -6.59 7.10
CA HIS A 136 24.06 -7.58 6.55
C HIS A 136 22.63 -7.06 6.36
N HIS A 137 22.28 -5.88 6.89
CA HIS A 137 20.94 -5.35 6.72
C HIS A 137 20.73 -4.79 5.32
N GLN A 138 19.64 -5.23 4.69
CA GLN A 138 19.21 -4.76 3.38
C GLN A 138 18.72 -3.31 3.49
N ASN A 139 19.02 -2.49 2.50
CA ASN A 139 18.51 -1.12 2.44
C ASN A 139 16.98 -1.13 2.30
N ILE A 140 16.29 -0.39 3.18
CA ILE A 140 14.83 -0.26 3.19
C ILE A 140 14.43 1.05 2.52
N SER A 141 13.60 0.97 1.50
CA SER A 141 12.97 2.13 0.85
C SER A 141 11.56 2.40 1.38
N ASN A 142 11.03 3.59 1.07
CA ASN A 142 9.64 3.95 1.38
C ASN A 142 8.64 2.98 0.73
N ASP A 143 8.90 2.59 -0.52
CA ASP A 143 8.09 1.62 -1.26
C ASP A 143 8.08 0.25 -0.58
N ASP A 144 9.23 -0.18 -0.03
CA ASP A 144 9.32 -1.44 0.72
C ASP A 144 8.38 -1.45 1.94
N ILE A 145 8.38 -0.35 2.70
CA ILE A 145 7.54 -0.18 3.90
C ILE A 145 6.06 -0.12 3.52
N ILE A 146 5.70 0.66 2.50
CA ILE A 146 4.31 0.77 2.01
C ILE A 146 3.79 -0.61 1.59
N ARG A 147 4.61 -1.39 0.88
CA ARG A 147 4.22 -2.73 0.43
C ARG A 147 4.07 -3.69 1.61
N ALA A 148 4.97 -3.66 2.59
CA ALA A 148 4.82 -4.44 3.82
C ALA A 148 3.51 -4.11 4.55
N ILE A 149 3.17 -2.82 4.67
CA ILE A 149 1.92 -2.37 5.32
C ILE A 149 0.69 -2.81 4.55
N LYS A 150 0.71 -2.73 3.21
CA LYS A 150 -0.39 -3.25 2.37
C LYS A 150 -0.63 -4.74 2.62
N LYS A 151 0.41 -5.51 2.96
CA LYS A 151 0.29 -6.92 3.32
C LYS A 151 -0.30 -7.15 4.71
N LEU A 152 -0.11 -6.22 5.65
CA LEU A 152 -0.74 -6.29 6.97
C LEU A 152 -2.28 -6.22 6.93
N LYS A 153 -2.88 -5.75 5.83
CA LYS A 153 -4.34 -5.70 5.66
C LYS A 153 -5.02 -7.07 5.81
N VAL A 154 -4.31 -8.18 5.57
CA VAL A 154 -4.86 -9.53 5.79
C VAL A 154 -5.17 -9.82 7.27
N LEU A 155 -4.56 -9.08 8.19
CA LEU A 155 -4.80 -9.18 9.63
C LEU A 155 -5.98 -8.32 10.10
N GLY A 156 -6.60 -7.54 9.20
CA GLY A 156 -7.73 -6.66 9.49
C GLY A 156 -7.46 -5.19 9.15
N SER A 157 -8.32 -4.30 9.65
CA SER A 157 -8.30 -2.86 9.38
C SER A 157 -7.38 -2.04 10.28
N GLY A 158 -6.51 -2.68 11.07
CA GLY A 158 -5.65 -2.00 12.06
C GLY A 158 -4.59 -1.07 11.46
N PHE A 159 -4.18 -1.31 10.20
CA PHE A 159 -3.20 -0.48 9.50
C PHE A 159 -3.80 0.19 8.28
N SER A 160 -3.63 1.51 8.17
CA SER A 160 -4.04 2.28 7.00
C SER A 160 -3.00 3.32 6.62
N ILE A 161 -3.03 3.68 5.34
CA ILE A 161 -2.12 4.63 4.72
C ILE A 161 -2.94 5.86 4.37
N ILE A 162 -2.53 7.02 4.88
CA ILE A 162 -3.20 8.30 4.72
C ILE A 162 -2.28 9.21 3.91
N THR A 163 -2.74 9.62 2.75
CA THR A 163 -2.01 10.54 1.87
C THR A 163 -2.28 11.98 2.29
N LEU A 164 -1.24 12.74 2.62
CA LEU A 164 -1.39 14.15 3.00
C LEU A 164 -1.42 15.08 1.79
N LYS A 165 -0.58 14.83 0.79
CA LYS A 165 -0.52 15.64 -0.43
C LYS A 165 -0.84 14.80 -1.65
N ASP A 166 -1.49 15.39 -2.65
CA ASP A 166 -1.75 14.75 -3.94
C ASP A 166 -0.49 14.69 -4.83
N THR A 167 0.67 14.45 -4.22
CA THR A 167 1.95 14.26 -4.90
C THR A 167 2.16 12.77 -5.19
N GLN A 168 2.86 12.46 -6.29
CA GLN A 168 3.27 11.07 -6.56
C GLN A 168 4.42 10.60 -5.64
N ASP A 169 4.94 11.48 -4.79
CA ASP A 169 6.01 11.11 -3.87
C ASP A 169 5.44 10.38 -2.65
N SER A 170 5.91 9.15 -2.47
CA SER A 170 5.61 8.29 -1.32
C SER A 170 6.00 8.87 0.04
N SER A 171 6.76 9.97 0.09
CA SER A 171 7.28 10.57 1.32
C SER A 171 6.20 11.25 2.19
N ASP A 172 5.16 11.82 1.57
CA ASP A 172 4.11 12.61 2.23
C ASP A 172 2.91 11.74 2.68
N VAL A 173 3.24 10.69 3.43
CA VAL A 173 2.29 9.66 3.85
C VAL A 173 2.32 9.49 5.37
N LEU A 174 1.13 9.46 5.96
CA LEU A 174 0.91 9.02 7.33
C LEU A 174 0.50 7.56 7.37
N ILE A 175 1.02 6.85 8.37
CA ILE A 175 0.64 5.48 8.67
C ILE A 175 -0.13 5.52 9.98
N ARG A 176 -1.35 4.98 9.90
CA ARG A 176 -2.20 4.72 11.06
C ARG A 176 -2.07 3.26 11.46
N SER A 177 -2.02 3.02 12.77
CA SER A 177 -1.81 1.69 13.36
C SER A 177 -2.84 1.30 14.42
N ILE A 178 -3.82 2.17 14.68
CA ILE A 178 -4.89 1.92 15.65
C ILE A 178 -6.22 1.79 14.89
N PRO A 179 -7.10 0.85 15.28
CA PRO A 179 -8.45 0.73 14.72
C PRO A 179 -9.28 2.02 14.79
N GLY A 180 -10.29 2.10 13.93
CA GLY A 180 -11.17 3.25 13.76
C GLY A 180 -10.97 3.93 12.40
N GLU A 181 -11.85 4.86 12.07
CA GLU A 181 -11.82 5.56 10.79
C GLU A 181 -11.50 7.04 11.01
N LEU A 182 -10.58 7.58 10.20
CA LEU A 182 -10.40 9.01 10.07
C LEU A 182 -11.25 9.37 8.87
N ASN A 183 -12.34 10.09 9.12
CA ASN A 183 -13.15 10.63 8.05
C ASN A 183 -12.34 11.66 7.21
N ALA A 184 -12.95 12.14 6.12
CA ALA A 184 -12.34 13.15 5.27
C ALA A 184 -11.97 14.42 6.05
N ASP A 185 -12.80 14.84 7.00
CA ASP A 185 -12.58 16.05 7.78
C ASP A 185 -11.33 15.99 8.64
N HIS A 186 -11.13 14.86 9.33
CA HIS A 186 -9.91 14.63 10.09
C HIS A 186 -8.67 14.70 9.21
N THR A 187 -8.75 14.13 8.01
CA THR A 187 -7.63 14.13 7.05
C THR A 187 -7.30 15.56 6.62
N GLU A 188 -8.30 16.40 6.33
CA GLU A 188 -8.08 17.82 5.99
C GLU A 188 -7.45 18.62 7.15
N VAL A 189 -7.85 18.34 8.40
CA VAL A 189 -7.22 18.97 9.58
C VAL A 189 -5.76 18.54 9.71
N LEU A 190 -5.44 17.25 9.50
CA LEU A 190 -4.07 16.76 9.51
C LEU A 190 -3.21 17.38 8.42
N LYS A 191 -3.77 17.60 7.21
CA LYS A 191 -3.07 18.32 6.11
C LYS A 191 -2.73 19.75 6.50
N ILE A 192 -3.63 20.45 7.19
CA ILE A 192 -3.39 21.81 7.67
C ILE A 192 -2.25 21.83 8.70
N ALA A 193 -2.23 20.86 9.59
CA ALA A 193 -1.26 20.75 10.66
C ALA A 193 0.12 20.22 10.20
N GLU A 194 0.23 19.61 9.03
CA GLU A 194 1.49 19.03 8.51
C GLU A 194 2.66 20.03 8.54
N ALA A 195 2.41 21.29 8.21
CA ALA A 195 3.46 22.30 8.08
C ALA A 195 4.02 22.81 9.42
N GLU A 196 3.14 23.06 10.40
CA GLU A 196 3.49 23.69 11.68
C GLU A 196 3.45 22.69 12.86
N ALA A 197 2.99 21.47 12.61
CA ALA A 197 2.69 20.42 13.59
C ALA A 197 1.57 20.75 14.60
N PHE A 198 0.93 21.91 14.48
CA PHE A 198 -0.24 22.28 15.27
C PHE A 198 -1.28 23.01 14.41
N THR A 199 -2.47 23.17 14.96
CA THR A 199 -3.54 23.99 14.37
C THR A 199 -4.39 24.64 15.46
N SER A 200 -5.30 25.53 15.07
CA SER A 200 -6.31 26.11 15.94
C SER A 200 -7.67 26.15 15.23
N VAL A 201 -8.73 26.40 15.99
CA VAL A 201 -10.09 26.55 15.43
C VAL A 201 -10.10 27.66 14.36
N GLU A 202 -9.42 28.78 14.59
CA GLU A 202 -9.36 29.90 13.63
C GLU A 202 -8.55 29.58 12.38
N THR A 203 -7.48 28.80 12.52
CA THR A 203 -6.68 28.33 11.37
C THR A 203 -7.50 27.40 10.49
N ILE A 204 -8.27 26.46 11.08
CA ILE A 204 -9.14 25.56 10.32
C ILE A 204 -10.27 26.35 9.66
N LYS A 205 -10.93 27.24 10.41
CA LYS A 205 -12.00 28.09 9.90
C LYS A 205 -11.56 28.97 8.75
N SER A 206 -10.37 29.58 8.82
CA SER A 206 -9.86 30.42 7.74
C SER A 206 -9.48 29.62 6.49
N LYS A 207 -8.86 28.45 6.64
CA LYS A 207 -8.43 27.61 5.51
C LYS A 207 -9.58 26.82 4.86
N LEU A 208 -10.48 26.21 5.65
CA LEU A 208 -11.54 25.32 5.15
C LEU A 208 -12.92 25.98 5.07
N LYS A 209 -13.08 27.20 5.62
CA LYS A 209 -14.36 27.93 5.69
C LYS A 209 -15.46 27.16 6.43
N TRP A 210 -15.08 26.34 7.41
CA TRP A 210 -16.02 25.61 8.25
C TRP A 210 -16.56 26.46 9.39
N ASP A 211 -17.70 26.06 9.94
CA ASP A 211 -18.25 26.65 11.15
C ASP A 211 -17.45 26.26 12.40
N ASP A 212 -17.63 27.05 13.45
CA ASP A 212 -16.88 26.91 14.71
C ASP A 212 -17.16 25.56 15.40
N VAL A 213 -18.42 25.13 15.38
CA VAL A 213 -18.89 23.90 16.04
C VAL A 213 -18.25 22.68 15.36
N ARG A 214 -18.23 22.63 14.03
CA ARG A 214 -17.58 21.56 13.27
C ARG A 214 -16.09 21.49 13.55
N CYS A 215 -15.39 22.64 13.53
CA CYS A 215 -13.96 22.68 13.84
C CYS A 215 -13.68 22.14 15.26
N GLN A 216 -14.44 22.60 16.24
CA GLN A 216 -14.27 22.20 17.63
C GLN A 216 -14.61 20.71 17.84
N GLN A 217 -15.64 20.20 17.16
CA GLN A 217 -16.01 18.79 17.22
C GLN A 217 -14.87 17.90 16.70
N ILE A 218 -14.34 18.17 15.51
CA ILE A 218 -13.25 17.39 14.91
C ILE A 218 -11.99 17.43 15.78
N LEU A 219 -11.64 18.59 16.33
CA LEU A 219 -10.50 18.73 17.24
C LEU A 219 -10.71 17.95 18.55
N ASN A 220 -11.91 17.97 19.11
CA ASN A 220 -12.24 17.18 20.29
C ASN A 220 -12.16 15.67 20.02
N GLU A 221 -12.60 15.22 18.84
CA GLU A 221 -12.47 13.83 18.40
C GLU A 221 -11.00 13.42 18.28
N LEU A 222 -10.15 14.25 17.65
CA LEU A 222 -8.70 13.99 17.55
C LEU A 222 -7.99 13.95 18.91
N VAL A 223 -8.40 14.80 19.86
CA VAL A 223 -7.88 14.77 21.23
C VAL A 223 -8.34 13.52 21.97
N ARG A 224 -9.62 13.15 21.85
CA ARG A 224 -10.18 11.95 22.48
C ARG A 224 -9.49 10.68 21.98
N ASP A 225 -9.16 10.64 20.69
CA ASP A 225 -8.48 9.52 20.05
C ASP A 225 -6.96 9.52 20.33
N GLY A 226 -6.46 10.50 21.10
CA GLY A 226 -5.05 10.60 21.51
C GLY A 226 -4.10 11.08 20.40
N VAL A 227 -4.65 11.52 19.27
CA VAL A 227 -3.89 12.00 18.10
C VAL A 227 -3.38 13.43 18.30
N ALA A 228 -4.15 14.26 19.00
CA ALA A 228 -3.82 15.66 19.27
C ALA A 228 -3.66 15.94 20.76
N TRP A 229 -2.71 16.80 21.11
CA TRP A 229 -2.50 17.35 22.44
C TRP A 229 -3.01 18.78 22.49
N VAL A 230 -3.52 19.18 23.65
CA VAL A 230 -4.04 20.53 23.85
C VAL A 230 -2.98 21.39 24.53
N ASP A 231 -2.75 22.58 23.98
CA ASP A 231 -1.96 23.64 24.62
C ASP A 231 -2.82 24.89 24.85
N GLU A 232 -2.91 25.29 26.11
CA GLU A 232 -3.67 26.45 26.59
C GLU A 232 -2.74 27.58 27.08
N GLN A 233 -1.42 27.44 26.90
CA GLN A 233 -0.43 28.44 27.35
C GLN A 233 -0.28 29.59 26.34
N SER A 234 -0.67 29.38 25.08
CA SER A 234 -0.74 30.43 24.07
C SER A 234 -1.96 31.33 24.25
N THR A 235 -1.95 32.50 23.60
CA THR A 235 -3.09 33.44 23.60
C THR A 235 -4.39 32.82 23.09
N LYS A 236 -4.30 31.73 22.34
CA LYS A 236 -5.40 30.94 21.80
C LYS A 236 -5.14 29.48 22.10
N LYS A 237 -6.20 28.69 22.28
CA LYS A 237 -6.11 27.24 22.44
C LYS A 237 -5.58 26.61 21.16
N THR A 238 -4.45 25.91 21.23
CA THR A 238 -3.83 25.23 20.09
C THR A 238 -3.84 23.73 20.27
N TYR A 239 -3.84 23.01 19.16
CA TYR A 239 -3.91 21.56 19.10
C TYR A 239 -2.70 21.03 18.35
N TRP A 240 -1.84 20.32 19.05
CA TRP A 240 -0.54 19.87 18.56
C TRP A 240 -0.59 18.38 18.21
N PHE A 241 0.08 18.00 17.13
CA PHE A 241 0.07 16.64 16.59
C PHE A 241 1.46 16.02 16.73
N PRO A 242 1.69 15.15 17.71
CA PRO A 242 3.00 14.57 17.96
C PRO A 242 3.56 13.79 16.76
N SER A 243 2.69 13.28 15.88
CA SER A 243 3.08 12.60 14.64
C SER A 243 3.89 13.46 13.67
N PHE A 244 3.75 14.79 13.72
CA PHE A 244 4.49 15.73 12.88
C PHE A 244 5.73 16.30 13.58
N PHE A 245 5.93 15.98 14.86
CA PHE A 245 7.07 16.50 15.59
C PHE A 245 8.31 15.80 15.07
N LYS A 246 9.27 16.59 14.57
CA LYS A 246 10.60 16.05 14.34
C LYS A 246 11.18 15.69 15.71
N PRO A 247 11.52 14.42 15.98
CA PRO A 247 12.21 14.10 17.22
C PRO A 247 13.50 14.93 17.24
N LEU A 248 13.74 15.66 18.32
CA LEU A 248 15.06 16.21 18.64
C LEU A 248 15.97 15.02 18.93
N ILE A 249 16.43 14.34 17.88
CA ILE A 249 17.49 13.36 18.01
C ILE A 249 18.73 14.19 18.30
N ASN A 250 19.15 14.24 19.56
CA ASN A 250 20.53 14.59 19.86
C ASN A 250 21.40 13.62 19.06
N GLU A 251 22.09 14.12 18.04
CA GLU A 251 23.18 13.43 17.39
C GLU A 251 24.27 13.22 18.44
N GLY A 252 24.20 12.07 19.12
CA GLY A 252 25.22 11.56 20.04
C GLY A 252 25.83 10.30 19.49
#